data_AF-A0A6P3Z8A5-F1
#
_entry.id   AF-A0A6P3Z8A5-F1
#
_cell.length_a   1.000
_cell.length_b   1.000
_cell.length_c   1.000
_cell.angle_alpha   90.00
_cell.angle_beta   90.00
_cell.angle_gamma   90.00
#
_symmetry.space_group_name_H-M   'P 1'
#
loop_
_entity.id
_entity.type
_entity.pdbx_description
1 polymer ?
#
loop_
_entity_poly.entity_id
_entity_poly.type
_entity_poly.pdbx_seq_one_letter_code
_entity_poly.pdbx_strand_id
1 'polypeptide(L)'
;MGQFSAMADYLTFRKPKQSKSSHKHLLSYMGQAFSAMADCSIFGKPKQSKSSHNSLLSYMDQPFSTMADYFHIFSKPKPSKTSHNCLLNIASTTLALSALATLAVLVLMYYRTRFQNHLDDDNKIEKDHEDQEEEKRQVYPCVSDMLVAKGTPNRDFIFNEDDEKQQHKILLVGEGDFSFSASLASSSPSASNMVATSLNSRDFLYRNYRNAMENINELRRKGCTIMHGIDATEMAKHDALSRMLFDRIIFNFPHAGFFKDESTESQLRRHQMLVVLFLENAKKMLKKGGEIHVTHKCRGFFERWNIQVLASNVGLRLIEEVPFNFRDYPGYHTKYGFGGDKNFNCKPSKTYKFGF
;
A
#
# COMPACT_ATOMS: atom_id res chain seq x y z
N MET A 1 16.17 -11.71 15.05
CA MET A 1 16.01 -10.57 15.98
C MET A 1 17.30 -9.75 15.93
N GLY A 2 17.33 -8.44 15.79
CA GLY A 2 16.27 -7.44 15.81
C GLY A 2 16.68 -6.26 14.94
N GLN A 3 15.72 -5.75 14.17
CA GLN A 3 15.91 -4.63 13.26
C GLN A 3 16.03 -3.32 14.06
N PHE A 4 16.77 -2.38 13.46
CA PHE A 4 16.83 -0.95 13.80
C PHE A 4 17.51 -0.58 15.14
N SER A 5 18.59 -1.21 15.65
CA SER A 5 19.97 -1.39 15.13
C SER A 5 20.76 -0.08 14.93
N ALA A 6 21.92 0.08 15.60
CA ALA A 6 22.95 1.07 15.23
C ALA A 6 22.62 2.57 15.34
N MET A 7 21.75 3.02 16.25
CA MET A 7 21.72 4.44 16.61
C MET A 7 22.19 4.64 18.04
N ALA A 8 23.51 4.63 18.19
CA ALA A 8 24.28 4.67 19.43
C ALA A 8 24.27 3.31 20.15
N ASP A 9 25.01 2.32 19.69
CA ASP A 9 26.45 2.40 19.85
C ASP A 9 26.78 3.08 21.24
N TYR A 10 27.35 2.37 22.21
CA TYR A 10 28.74 1.97 22.03
C TYR A 10 29.46 3.18 21.43
N LEU A 11 29.96 4.08 22.23
CA LEU A 11 31.37 4.43 22.15
C LEU A 11 31.51 5.55 23.19
N THR A 12 31.45 5.31 24.49
CA THR A 12 32.25 4.29 25.14
C THR A 12 31.89 4.28 26.62
N PHE A 13 31.63 3.10 27.12
CA PHE A 13 31.60 2.81 28.52
C PHE A 13 33.05 2.68 29.01
N ARG A 14 33.54 3.60 29.84
CA ARG A 14 34.51 3.27 30.89
C ARG A 14 33.83 3.43 32.26
N LYS A 15 33.41 2.29 32.79
CA LYS A 15 33.13 1.95 34.21
C LYS A 15 34.38 2.20 35.10
N PRO A 16 34.34 2.07 36.46
CA PRO A 16 33.32 2.50 37.43
C PRO A 16 33.90 2.96 38.80
N LYS A 17 33.17 3.82 39.53
CA LYS A 17 32.97 3.69 40.99
C LYS A 17 31.50 3.95 41.30
N GLN A 18 30.74 2.93 40.95
CA GLN A 18 29.48 2.58 41.55
C GLN A 18 29.37 2.98 43.07
N SER A 19 28.32 3.72 43.48
CA SER A 19 27.20 3.19 44.29
C SER A 19 26.05 2.85 43.32
N LYS A 20 26.40 2.08 42.29
CA LYS A 20 26.26 0.62 42.15
C LYS A 20 24.87 0.25 41.60
N SER A 21 24.60 0.71 40.37
CA SER A 21 23.95 -0.07 39.29
C SER A 21 22.54 0.30 38.81
N SER A 22 21.66 0.93 39.59
CA SER A 22 20.23 0.98 39.21
C SER A 22 19.71 2.24 38.48
N HIS A 23 20.19 3.44 38.79
CA HIS A 23 19.42 4.64 38.39
C HIS A 23 19.61 5.08 36.94
N LYS A 24 20.82 4.94 36.39
CA LYS A 24 21.08 5.16 34.96
C LYS A 24 20.48 4.05 34.06
N HIS A 25 20.16 2.86 34.61
CA HIS A 25 19.49 1.77 33.87
C HIS A 25 17.97 1.98 33.72
N LEU A 26 17.33 2.73 34.64
CA LEU A 26 15.87 2.89 34.70
C LEU A 26 15.33 3.98 33.75
N LEU A 27 15.94 5.17 33.68
CA LEU A 27 15.48 6.25 32.80
C LEU A 27 15.78 5.98 31.32
N SER A 28 16.80 5.17 31.04
CA SER A 28 17.05 4.60 29.71
C SER A 28 15.98 3.57 29.29
N TYR A 29 15.30 2.89 30.23
CA TYR A 29 14.20 1.95 29.99
C TYR A 29 12.86 2.68 29.73
N MET A 30 12.70 3.88 30.29
CA MET A 30 11.51 4.72 30.09
C MET A 30 11.55 5.52 28.77
N GLY A 31 12.74 5.88 28.28
CA GLY A 31 12.89 6.39 26.91
C GLY A 31 12.54 5.36 25.83
N GLN A 32 12.66 4.05 26.12
CA GLN A 32 12.44 2.96 25.15
C GLN A 32 10.99 2.42 25.11
N ALA A 33 10.22 2.56 26.19
CA ALA A 33 8.86 1.99 26.31
C ALA A 33 7.72 2.87 25.75
N PHE A 34 7.82 4.21 25.76
CA PHE A 34 6.78 5.07 25.15
C PHE A 34 6.94 5.25 23.64
N SER A 35 8.14 4.99 23.13
CA SER A 35 8.38 4.77 21.70
C SER A 35 7.72 3.46 21.19
N ALA A 36 7.23 2.55 22.04
CA ALA A 36 6.65 1.25 21.65
C ALA A 36 5.10 1.16 21.70
N MET A 37 4.40 2.07 22.38
CA MET A 37 2.92 2.04 22.50
C MET A 37 2.14 2.90 21.48
N ALA A 38 2.74 3.92 20.85
CA ALA A 38 2.04 4.71 19.82
C ALA A 38 2.01 4.03 18.43
N ASP A 39 2.90 3.07 18.18
CA ASP A 39 3.03 2.38 16.90
C ASP A 39 2.19 1.08 16.74
N CYS A 40 1.56 0.49 17.79
CA CYS A 40 0.95 -0.85 17.68
C CYS A 40 -0.58 -0.92 17.85
N SER A 41 -1.28 -0.97 16.70
CA SER A 41 -2.46 -1.78 16.28
C SER A 41 -3.58 -2.13 17.31
N ILE A 42 -4.89 -2.16 16.97
CA ILE A 42 -5.72 -3.40 16.89
C ILE A 42 -7.24 -3.04 16.93
N PHE A 43 -7.97 -3.30 15.83
CA PHE A 43 -9.42 -3.65 15.61
C PHE A 43 -10.57 -2.95 16.40
N GLY A 44 -11.71 -2.50 15.85
CA GLY A 44 -12.39 -2.66 14.54
C GLY A 44 -13.60 -1.69 14.36
N LYS A 45 -14.17 -1.66 13.16
CA LYS A 45 -15.23 -0.77 12.55
C LYS A 45 -16.69 -1.35 12.73
N PRO A 46 -17.87 -0.72 12.35
CA PRO A 46 -18.24 0.68 11.97
C PRO A 46 -19.75 1.24 12.10
N LYS A 47 -20.00 2.50 11.57
CA LYS A 47 -21.21 3.25 10.98
C LYS A 47 -22.17 4.12 11.87
N GLN A 48 -22.76 5.32 11.54
CA GLN A 48 -23.06 6.12 10.30
C GLN A 48 -23.57 7.62 10.52
N SER A 49 -23.22 8.56 9.60
CA SER A 49 -23.80 9.88 9.16
C SER A 49 -23.41 11.35 9.59
N LYS A 50 -22.70 12.05 8.66
CA LYS A 50 -22.77 13.46 8.15
C LYS A 50 -22.55 14.73 9.03
N SER A 51 -21.52 15.48 8.62
CA SER A 51 -21.52 16.91 8.17
C SER A 51 -20.53 17.85 8.86
N SER A 52 -20.00 18.76 8.02
CA SER A 52 -19.24 19.98 8.29
C SER A 52 -17.72 19.84 8.58
N HIS A 53 -16.98 20.27 7.55
CA HIS A 53 -15.54 20.43 7.41
C HIS A 53 -14.98 21.66 8.16
N ASN A 54 -13.63 21.72 8.25
CA ASN A 54 -12.77 22.93 8.29
C ASN A 54 -12.23 23.53 9.61
N SER A 55 -12.36 22.91 10.79
CA SER A 55 -11.57 23.37 11.97
C SER A 55 -10.33 22.51 12.28
N LEU A 56 -10.20 21.35 11.64
CA LEU A 56 -9.31 20.29 12.14
C LEU A 56 -7.82 20.55 11.90
N LEU A 57 -7.44 21.37 10.90
CA LEU A 57 -6.03 21.63 10.60
C LEU A 57 -5.40 22.70 11.50
N SER A 58 -6.17 23.64 12.08
CA SER A 58 -5.60 24.64 13.01
C SER A 58 -5.50 24.15 14.45
N TYR A 59 -6.20 23.06 14.80
CA TYR A 59 -6.26 22.49 16.14
C TYR A 59 -5.09 21.52 16.46
N MET A 60 -4.36 21.09 15.44
CA MET A 60 -3.28 20.10 15.56
C MET A 60 -1.91 20.71 15.86
N ASP A 61 -1.69 22.02 15.60
CA ASP A 61 -0.40 22.69 15.85
C ASP A 61 -0.28 23.38 17.22
N GLN A 62 -1.40 23.60 17.92
CA GLN A 62 -1.42 24.24 19.25
C GLN A 62 -0.95 23.35 20.43
N PRO A 63 -1.17 22.01 20.46
CA PRO A 63 -0.76 21.18 21.60
C PRO A 63 0.77 20.99 21.68
N PHE A 64 1.47 21.04 20.54
CA PHE A 64 2.90 20.74 20.48
C PHE A 64 3.78 21.91 20.92
N SER A 65 3.41 23.17 20.63
CA SER A 65 4.18 24.34 21.12
C SER A 65 4.02 24.54 22.63
N THR A 66 2.82 24.30 23.16
CA THR A 66 2.51 24.45 24.60
C THR A 66 3.25 23.42 25.47
N MET A 67 3.51 22.21 24.95
CA MET A 67 4.26 21.17 25.65
C MET A 67 5.77 21.46 25.72
N ALA A 68 6.33 22.13 24.70
CA ALA A 68 7.74 22.53 24.68
C ALA A 68 8.04 23.62 25.71
N ASP A 69 7.12 24.59 25.87
CA ASP A 69 7.25 25.67 26.87
C ASP A 69 7.18 25.14 28.31
N TYR A 70 6.35 24.13 28.58
CA TYR A 70 6.29 23.45 29.88
C TYR A 70 7.61 22.75 30.23
N PHE A 71 8.25 22.09 29.26
CA PHE A 71 9.52 21.41 29.48
C PHE A 71 10.65 22.39 29.87
N HIS A 72 10.60 23.62 29.34
CA HIS A 72 11.58 24.66 29.60
C HIS A 72 11.47 25.28 31.01
N ILE A 73 10.25 25.33 31.58
CA ILE A 73 9.98 25.84 32.93
C ILE A 73 10.44 24.85 34.01
N PHE A 74 10.26 23.55 33.79
CA PHE A 74 10.61 22.51 34.76
C PHE A 74 12.09 22.09 34.75
N SER A 75 12.87 22.54 33.77
CA SER A 75 14.29 22.19 33.63
C SER A 75 15.26 23.06 34.44
N LYS A 76 14.79 24.07 35.19
CA LYS A 76 15.68 24.90 36.03
C LYS A 76 15.87 24.29 37.42
N PRO A 77 17.10 23.93 37.82
CA PRO A 77 17.35 23.30 39.12
C PRO A 77 17.21 24.31 40.27
N LYS A 78 16.43 23.97 41.31
CA LYS A 78 16.40 24.73 42.57
C LYS A 78 17.45 24.18 43.54
N PRO A 79 18.24 25.03 44.23
CA PRO A 79 19.17 24.57 45.25
C PRO A 79 18.40 24.29 46.55
N SER A 80 18.48 23.07 47.09
CA SER A 80 18.06 22.82 48.48
C SER A 80 19.08 21.94 49.22
N LYS A 81 19.44 22.40 50.42
CA LYS A 81 20.42 21.81 51.33
C LYS A 81 19.76 20.72 52.15
N THR A 82 19.81 19.46 51.71
CA THR A 82 19.78 18.19 52.49
C THR A 82 19.38 17.03 51.55
N SER A 83 20.08 15.89 51.62
CA SER A 83 19.97 14.80 50.63
C SER A 83 18.57 14.15 50.55
N HIS A 84 17.79 14.16 51.64
CA HIS A 84 16.44 13.58 51.67
C HIS A 84 15.38 14.42 50.92
N ASN A 85 15.48 15.76 50.91
CA ASN A 85 14.51 16.64 50.23
C ASN A 85 14.72 16.68 48.70
N CYS A 86 15.91 16.31 48.22
CA CYS A 86 16.20 16.20 46.79
C CYS A 86 15.46 15.02 46.16
N LEU A 87 15.41 13.87 46.85
CA LEU A 87 14.69 12.67 46.38
C LEU A 87 13.18 12.87 46.30
N LEU A 88 12.58 13.57 47.27
CA LEU A 88 11.15 13.92 47.26
C LEU A 88 10.77 14.83 46.08
N ASN A 89 11.62 15.82 45.74
CA ASN A 89 11.42 16.68 44.57
C ASN A 89 11.58 15.92 43.24
N ILE A 90 12.55 15.00 43.14
CA ILE A 90 12.73 14.16 41.95
C ILE A 90 11.54 13.20 41.78
N ALA A 91 11.04 12.60 42.87
CA ALA A 91 9.87 11.74 42.83
C ALA A 91 8.61 12.52 42.42
N SER A 92 8.39 13.71 42.98
CA SER A 92 7.24 14.55 42.65
C SER A 92 7.26 15.05 41.20
N THR A 93 8.42 15.43 40.67
CA THR A 93 8.58 15.85 39.27
C THR A 93 8.42 14.68 38.30
N THR A 94 8.91 13.50 38.66
CA THR A 94 8.72 12.26 37.88
C THR A 94 7.24 11.88 37.83
N LEU A 95 6.53 11.99 38.96
CA LEU A 95 5.09 11.73 39.03
C LEU A 95 4.33 12.72 38.14
N ALA A 96 4.67 14.01 38.18
CA ALA A 96 4.04 15.05 37.36
C ALA A 96 4.28 14.84 35.85
N LEU A 97 5.51 14.50 35.44
CA LEU A 97 5.83 14.19 34.04
C LEU A 97 5.10 12.92 33.56
N SER A 98 4.97 11.90 34.41
CA SER A 98 4.22 10.69 34.09
C SER A 98 2.72 10.96 33.92
N ALA A 99 2.15 11.85 34.73
CA ALA A 99 0.75 12.27 34.60
C ALA A 99 0.52 13.07 33.31
N LEU A 100 1.42 13.98 32.93
CA LEU A 100 1.35 14.72 31.67
C LEU A 100 1.48 13.81 30.44
N ALA A 101 2.38 12.83 30.46
CA ALA A 101 2.50 11.84 29.40
C ALA A 101 1.22 10.99 29.29
N THR A 102 0.64 10.60 30.43
CA THR A 102 -0.63 9.86 30.48
C THR A 102 -1.77 10.70 29.89
N LEU A 103 -1.83 11.99 30.19
CA LEU A 103 -2.82 12.90 29.64
C LEU A 103 -2.65 13.10 28.12
N ALA A 104 -1.41 13.23 27.64
CA ALA A 104 -1.10 13.33 26.22
C ALA A 104 -1.52 12.07 25.45
N VAL A 105 -1.30 10.88 26.03
CA VAL A 105 -1.79 9.60 25.47
C VAL A 105 -3.31 9.56 25.47
N LEU A 106 -3.99 9.97 26.54
CA LEU A 106 -5.45 10.05 26.58
C LEU A 106 -6.01 11.02 25.53
N VAL A 107 -5.35 12.14 25.27
CA VAL A 107 -5.71 13.11 24.22
C VAL A 107 -5.48 12.52 22.82
N LEU A 108 -4.36 11.85 22.57
CA LEU A 108 -4.11 11.16 21.30
C LEU A 108 -5.10 10.01 21.05
N MET A 109 -5.46 9.26 22.09
CA MET A 109 -6.51 8.24 22.03
C MET A 109 -7.87 8.88 21.75
N TYR A 110 -8.19 10.01 22.38
CA TYR A 110 -9.41 10.76 22.11
C TYR A 110 -9.47 11.25 20.65
N TYR A 111 -8.40 11.82 20.11
CA TYR A 111 -8.34 12.24 18.70
C TYR A 111 -8.35 11.06 17.74
N ARG A 112 -7.72 9.93 18.07
CA ARG A 112 -7.80 8.69 17.28
C ARG A 112 -9.23 8.17 17.23
N THR A 113 -9.92 8.09 18.37
CA THR A 113 -11.33 7.65 18.44
C THR A 113 -12.27 8.65 17.75
N ARG A 114 -12.00 9.96 17.83
CA ARG A 114 -12.78 10.99 17.11
C ARG A 114 -12.53 10.97 15.59
N PHE A 115 -11.29 10.76 15.14
CA PHE A 115 -10.97 10.52 13.72
C PHE A 115 -11.61 9.22 13.22
N GLN A 116 -11.60 8.16 14.03
CA GLN A 116 -12.27 6.89 13.70
C GLN A 116 -13.80 7.04 13.65
N ASN A 117 -14.40 7.86 14.52
CA ASN A 117 -15.82 8.16 14.47
C ASN A 117 -16.18 9.10 13.30
N HIS A 118 -15.26 9.96 12.82
CA HIS A 118 -15.40 10.64 11.53
C HIS A 118 -15.33 9.66 10.35
N LEU A 119 -14.52 8.60 10.47
CA LEU A 119 -14.49 7.47 9.52
C LEU A 119 -15.78 6.63 9.55
N ASP A 120 -16.60 6.75 10.59
CA ASP A 120 -17.90 6.08 10.69
C ASP A 120 -19.07 6.98 10.32
N ASP A 121 -19.01 8.30 10.52
CA ASP A 121 -20.08 9.23 10.11
C ASP A 121 -20.07 9.56 8.60
N ASP A 122 -18.93 9.53 7.92
CA ASP A 122 -18.88 9.75 6.46
C ASP A 122 -19.30 8.51 5.64
N ASN A 123 -19.73 7.42 6.30
CA ASN A 123 -20.43 6.29 5.68
C ASN A 123 -21.87 6.61 5.22
N LYS A 124 -22.22 7.89 5.04
CA LYS A 124 -23.50 8.31 4.47
C LYS A 124 -23.27 9.50 3.53
N ILE A 125 -23.15 9.17 2.24
CA ILE A 125 -23.22 10.00 1.02
C ILE A 125 -21.88 10.14 0.26
N GLU A 126 -21.91 9.64 -0.98
CA GLU A 126 -20.97 9.89 -2.08
C GLU A 126 -19.55 9.28 -2.00
N LYS A 127 -19.45 7.94 -1.98
CA LYS A 127 -18.23 7.23 -2.42
C LYS A 127 -18.62 6.04 -3.28
N ASP A 128 -19.13 6.34 -4.47
CA ASP A 128 -19.34 5.41 -5.59
C ASP A 128 -19.57 6.21 -6.90
N HIS A 129 -19.23 7.51 -6.96
CA HIS A 129 -19.75 8.40 -8.00
C HIS A 129 -19.00 8.38 -9.33
N GLU A 130 -17.69 8.12 -9.44
CA GLU A 130 -17.07 8.22 -10.79
C GLU A 130 -17.21 6.96 -11.65
N ASP A 131 -16.97 5.76 -11.11
CA ASP A 131 -17.27 4.54 -11.88
C ASP A 131 -18.78 4.47 -12.19
N GLN A 132 -19.66 4.96 -11.30
CA GLN A 132 -21.11 4.96 -11.58
C GLN A 132 -21.61 6.17 -12.39
N GLU A 133 -21.04 7.38 -12.28
CA GLU A 133 -21.44 8.53 -13.10
C GLU A 133 -20.88 8.43 -14.51
N GLU A 134 -19.67 7.88 -14.67
CA GLU A 134 -19.09 7.61 -15.98
C GLU A 134 -19.78 6.40 -16.65
N GLU A 135 -20.20 5.38 -15.88
CA GLU A 135 -21.05 4.28 -16.36
C GLU A 135 -22.51 4.75 -16.61
N LYS A 136 -23.05 5.73 -15.87
CA LYS A 136 -24.36 6.37 -16.13
C LYS A 136 -24.36 7.29 -17.37
N ARG A 137 -23.20 7.85 -17.75
CA ARG A 137 -23.07 8.76 -18.90
C ARG A 137 -22.87 7.99 -20.22
N GLN A 138 -22.64 6.67 -20.17
CA GLN A 138 -22.49 5.80 -21.33
C GLN A 138 -23.85 5.22 -21.76
N VAL A 139 -24.42 5.77 -22.84
CA VAL A 139 -25.51 5.14 -23.59
C VAL A 139 -24.92 3.97 -24.39
N TYR A 140 -25.23 2.73 -23.99
CA TYR A 140 -24.79 1.52 -24.70
C TYR A 140 -25.49 1.39 -26.07
N PRO A 141 -24.76 1.13 -27.18
CA PRO A 141 -25.34 0.50 -28.35
C PRO A 141 -25.59 -1.00 -28.10
N CYS A 142 -26.56 -1.53 -28.86
CA CYS A 142 -27.18 -2.86 -28.76
C CYS A 142 -26.21 -4.06 -28.72
N VAL A 143 -26.71 -5.14 -28.12
CA VAL A 143 -26.13 -6.43 -27.70
C VAL A 143 -25.61 -7.32 -28.85
N SER A 144 -25.16 -6.76 -29.97
CA SER A 144 -24.89 -7.52 -31.19
C SER A 144 -23.44 -8.00 -31.36
N ASP A 145 -22.47 -7.44 -30.62
CA ASP A 145 -21.05 -7.75 -30.83
C ASP A 145 -20.49 -8.85 -29.89
N MET A 146 -21.32 -9.46 -29.04
CA MET A 146 -20.87 -10.42 -28.03
C MET A 146 -20.60 -11.85 -28.57
N LEU A 147 -20.64 -12.04 -29.89
CA LEU A 147 -20.61 -13.35 -30.53
C LEU A 147 -19.44 -13.57 -31.50
N VAL A 148 -18.21 -13.17 -31.19
CA VAL A 148 -17.03 -13.85 -31.77
C VAL A 148 -15.84 -13.78 -30.80
N ALA A 149 -15.71 -14.79 -29.96
CA ALA A 149 -14.42 -15.13 -29.35
C ALA A 149 -14.39 -16.64 -29.06
N LYS A 150 -14.32 -17.45 -30.12
CA LYS A 150 -13.77 -18.80 -30.02
C LYS A 150 -12.25 -18.68 -30.16
N GLY A 151 -11.61 -18.18 -29.10
CA GLY A 151 -10.17 -18.21 -28.92
C GLY A 151 -9.84 -19.16 -27.78
N THR A 152 -8.69 -19.82 -27.85
CA THR A 152 -8.13 -20.60 -26.74
C THR A 152 -7.96 -19.73 -25.49
N PRO A 153 -8.06 -20.28 -24.27
CA PRO A 153 -7.90 -19.50 -23.05
C PRO A 153 -6.54 -18.78 -23.04
N ASN A 154 -6.49 -17.53 -22.58
CA ASN A 154 -5.24 -16.75 -22.49
C ASN A 154 -4.17 -17.39 -21.56
N ARG A 155 -4.51 -18.51 -20.89
CA ARG A 155 -3.67 -19.26 -19.94
C ARG A 155 -2.52 -20.01 -20.63
N ASP A 156 -2.75 -20.54 -21.83
CA ASP A 156 -1.76 -21.35 -22.56
C ASP A 156 -0.57 -20.50 -23.05
N PHE A 157 -0.70 -19.16 -23.04
CA PHE A 157 0.35 -18.22 -23.44
C PHE A 157 1.31 -17.84 -22.31
N ILE A 158 0.90 -18.02 -21.06
CA ILE A 158 1.78 -17.77 -19.90
C ILE A 158 2.64 -19.01 -19.62
N PHE A 159 2.08 -20.19 -19.88
CA PHE A 159 2.73 -21.49 -19.77
C PHE A 159 2.82 -22.12 -21.15
N ASN A 160 3.95 -21.94 -21.87
CA ASN A 160 4.17 -22.67 -23.11
C ASN A 160 4.14 -24.17 -22.80
N GLU A 161 3.16 -24.91 -23.34
CA GLU A 161 3.05 -26.36 -23.17
C GLU A 161 4.10 -27.15 -24.00
N ASP A 162 4.81 -26.49 -24.92
CA ASP A 162 5.74 -27.15 -25.86
C ASP A 162 7.23 -27.13 -25.46
N ASP A 163 7.61 -26.53 -24.32
CA ASP A 163 9.00 -26.52 -23.85
C ASP A 163 9.10 -27.05 -22.42
N GLU A 164 9.46 -28.31 -22.27
CA GLU A 164 9.74 -28.99 -20.99
C GLU A 164 10.86 -28.34 -20.13
N LYS A 165 11.39 -27.15 -20.47
CA LYS A 165 12.63 -26.65 -19.84
C LYS A 165 12.73 -25.19 -19.41
N GLN A 166 11.72 -24.32 -19.57
CA GLN A 166 11.83 -23.01 -18.91
C GLN A 166 10.49 -22.34 -18.61
N GLN A 167 10.03 -22.45 -17.36
CA GLN A 167 8.93 -21.63 -16.88
C GLN A 167 9.33 -20.15 -16.91
N HIS A 168 8.55 -19.34 -17.62
CA HIS A 168 8.71 -17.88 -17.63
C HIS A 168 8.71 -17.35 -16.20
N LYS A 169 9.66 -16.47 -15.87
CA LYS A 169 9.69 -15.77 -14.59
C LYS A 169 8.75 -14.56 -14.66
N ILE A 170 7.77 -14.51 -13.77
CA ILE A 170 6.64 -13.57 -13.85
C ILE A 170 6.66 -12.62 -12.67
N LEU A 171 6.53 -11.32 -12.94
CA LEU A 171 6.27 -10.29 -11.93
C LEU A 171 4.83 -9.81 -12.08
N LEU A 172 4.04 -9.90 -11.01
CA LEU A 172 2.69 -9.34 -10.94
C LEU A 172 2.72 -8.09 -10.06
N VAL A 173 2.28 -6.98 -10.61
CA VAL A 173 2.42 -5.64 -10.04
C VAL A 173 1.08 -5.08 -9.63
N GLY A 174 1.01 -4.49 -8.44
CA GLY A 174 -0.18 -3.79 -7.96
C GLY A 174 -1.35 -4.71 -7.65
N GLU A 175 -1.08 -5.93 -7.16
CA GLU A 175 -2.13 -6.87 -6.76
C GLU A 175 -3.04 -6.24 -5.69
N GLY A 176 -4.35 -6.32 -5.93
CA GLY A 176 -5.38 -5.99 -4.95
C GLY A 176 -5.48 -7.09 -3.90
N ASP A 177 -6.47 -7.96 -4.03
CA ASP A 177 -6.65 -9.11 -3.13
C ASP A 177 -5.85 -10.37 -3.55
N PHE A 178 -4.90 -10.24 -4.48
CA PHE A 178 -4.07 -11.33 -5.02
C PHE A 178 -4.83 -12.44 -5.78
N SER A 179 -6.13 -12.23 -6.08
CA SER A 179 -6.95 -13.24 -6.75
C SER A 179 -6.51 -13.51 -8.20
N PHE A 180 -5.94 -12.52 -8.90
CA PHE A 180 -5.40 -12.71 -10.25
C PHE A 180 -4.19 -13.65 -10.21
N SER A 181 -3.21 -13.35 -9.35
CA SER A 181 -2.06 -14.22 -9.15
C SER A 181 -2.48 -15.63 -8.74
N ALA A 182 -3.43 -15.78 -7.81
CA ALA A 182 -3.93 -17.08 -7.36
C ALA A 182 -4.57 -17.87 -8.51
N SER A 183 -5.42 -17.20 -9.31
CA SER A 183 -6.02 -17.80 -10.51
C SER A 183 -4.98 -18.27 -11.52
N LEU A 184 -3.93 -17.48 -11.74
CA LEU A 184 -2.85 -17.82 -12.65
C LEU A 184 -2.01 -18.99 -12.12
N ALA A 185 -1.72 -19.00 -10.82
CA ALA A 185 -1.03 -20.10 -10.17
C ALA A 185 -1.88 -21.37 -10.10
N SER A 186 -3.21 -21.28 -10.25
CA SER A 186 -4.13 -22.41 -10.09
C SER A 186 -3.87 -23.51 -11.14
N SER A 187 -3.44 -23.13 -12.34
CA SER A 187 -3.14 -24.06 -13.45
C SER A 187 -1.80 -24.76 -13.34
N SER A 188 -0.92 -24.35 -12.41
CA SER A 188 0.41 -24.96 -12.23
C SER A 188 0.55 -25.67 -10.87
N PRO A 189 1.27 -26.81 -10.81
CA PRO A 189 1.64 -27.43 -9.53
C PRO A 189 2.50 -26.53 -8.64
N SER A 190 3.30 -25.64 -9.25
CA SER A 190 4.21 -24.70 -8.58
C SER A 190 4.06 -23.29 -9.14
N ALA A 191 4.23 -22.30 -8.28
CA ALA A 191 4.28 -20.88 -8.60
C ALA A 191 5.63 -20.25 -8.20
N SER A 192 6.69 -21.05 -8.06
CA SER A 192 8.03 -20.58 -7.66
C SER A 192 8.68 -19.63 -8.66
N ASN A 193 8.19 -19.61 -9.90
CA ASN A 193 8.58 -18.68 -10.95
C ASN A 193 7.85 -17.32 -10.85
N MET A 194 6.90 -17.15 -9.92
CA MET A 194 6.08 -15.95 -9.76
C MET A 194 6.53 -15.10 -8.57
N VAL A 195 6.52 -13.78 -8.78
CA VAL A 195 6.64 -12.76 -7.75
C VAL A 195 5.40 -11.88 -7.81
N ALA A 196 4.53 -11.96 -6.80
CA ALA A 196 3.32 -11.14 -6.72
C ALA A 196 3.50 -10.00 -5.73
N THR A 197 3.21 -8.78 -6.16
CA THR A 197 3.53 -7.56 -5.41
C THR A 197 2.31 -6.66 -5.25
N SER A 198 2.20 -6.00 -4.09
CA SER A 198 1.18 -5.00 -3.83
C SER A 198 1.79 -3.72 -3.27
N LEU A 199 1.20 -2.56 -3.60
CA LEU A 199 1.52 -1.30 -2.94
C LEU A 199 1.06 -1.31 -1.47
N ASN A 200 -0.13 -1.87 -1.23
CA ASN A 200 -0.70 -1.96 0.11
C ASN A 200 0.11 -2.91 1.01
N SER A 201 0.17 -2.59 2.30
CA SER A 201 0.75 -3.48 3.32
C SER A 201 -0.14 -4.70 3.55
N ARG A 202 0.46 -5.79 4.07
CA ARG A 202 -0.29 -7.00 4.43
C ARG A 202 -1.46 -6.72 5.38
N ASP A 203 -1.25 -5.86 6.37
CA ASP A 203 -2.27 -5.45 7.33
C ASP A 203 -3.43 -4.71 6.69
N PHE A 204 -3.13 -3.85 5.70
CA PHE A 204 -4.17 -3.18 4.92
C PHE A 204 -5.00 -4.21 4.16
N LEU A 205 -4.35 -5.15 3.47
CA LEU A 205 -5.04 -6.19 2.70
C LEU A 205 -5.94 -7.03 3.60
N TYR A 206 -5.45 -7.45 4.77
CA TYR A 206 -6.22 -8.23 5.75
C TYR A 206 -7.48 -7.52 6.21
N ARG A 207 -7.41 -6.19 6.44
CA ARG A 207 -8.53 -5.41 6.96
C ARG A 207 -9.55 -5.02 5.89
N ASN A 208 -9.15 -4.94 4.62
CA ASN A 208 -9.97 -4.34 3.57
C ASN A 208 -10.42 -5.33 2.48
N TYR A 209 -9.78 -6.49 2.36
CA TYR A 209 -10.11 -7.47 1.32
C TYR A 209 -10.34 -8.84 1.95
N ARG A 210 -11.60 -9.29 1.94
CA ARG A 210 -12.03 -10.51 2.65
C ARG A 210 -11.22 -11.74 2.26
N ASN A 211 -10.90 -11.88 0.97
CA ASN A 211 -10.27 -13.08 0.42
C ASN A 211 -8.75 -12.94 0.27
N ALA A 212 -8.16 -11.77 0.60
CA ALA A 212 -6.75 -11.53 0.31
C ALA A 212 -5.81 -12.52 1.04
N MET A 213 -6.10 -12.84 2.30
CA MET A 213 -5.23 -13.76 3.04
C MET A 213 -5.33 -15.20 2.54
N GLU A 214 -6.51 -15.63 2.08
CA GLU A 214 -6.68 -16.97 1.49
C GLU A 214 -5.87 -17.09 0.20
N ASN A 215 -6.01 -16.13 -0.72
CA ASN A 215 -5.26 -16.07 -1.97
C ASN A 215 -3.74 -16.02 -1.72
N ILE A 216 -3.28 -15.18 -0.79
CA ILE A 216 -1.85 -15.07 -0.43
C ILE A 216 -1.32 -16.38 0.15
N ASN A 217 -2.10 -17.05 1.01
CA ASN A 217 -1.67 -18.32 1.61
C ASN A 217 -1.59 -19.43 0.56
N GLU A 218 -2.53 -19.50 -0.38
CA GLU A 218 -2.47 -20.45 -1.50
C GLU A 218 -1.22 -20.22 -2.36
N LEU A 219 -0.95 -18.97 -2.73
CA LEU A 219 0.23 -18.59 -3.50
C LEU A 219 1.53 -18.99 -2.79
N ARG A 220 1.64 -18.71 -1.49
CA ARG A 220 2.80 -19.11 -0.69
C ARG A 220 2.97 -20.63 -0.63
N ARG A 221 1.87 -21.37 -0.47
CA ARG A 221 1.89 -22.85 -0.48
C ARG A 221 2.39 -23.40 -1.81
N LYS A 222 2.11 -22.71 -2.93
CA LYS A 222 2.65 -23.03 -4.25
C LYS A 222 4.06 -22.50 -4.49
N GLY A 223 4.69 -21.82 -3.53
CA GLY A 223 6.05 -21.31 -3.64
C GLY A 223 6.18 -19.92 -4.29
N CYS A 224 5.08 -19.21 -4.54
CA CYS A 224 5.13 -17.84 -5.05
C CYS A 224 5.77 -16.89 -4.02
N THR A 225 6.63 -16.00 -4.51
CA THR A 225 7.20 -14.93 -3.69
C THR A 225 6.20 -13.79 -3.56
N ILE A 226 5.81 -13.46 -2.33
CA ILE A 226 4.86 -12.37 -2.04
C ILE A 226 5.60 -11.17 -1.44
N MET A 227 5.41 -10.00 -2.03
CA MET A 227 6.01 -8.74 -1.54
C MET A 227 4.94 -7.66 -1.39
N HIS A 228 5.08 -6.81 -0.36
CA HIS A 228 4.15 -5.72 -0.05
C HIS A 228 4.92 -4.41 0.05
N GLY A 229 4.24 -3.27 -0.13
CA GLY A 229 4.88 -1.96 -0.14
C GLY A 229 5.69 -1.68 -1.42
N ILE A 230 5.40 -2.40 -2.51
CA ILE A 230 6.10 -2.20 -3.79
C ILE A 230 5.35 -1.13 -4.59
N ASP A 231 6.01 0.01 -4.79
CA ASP A 231 5.54 1.06 -5.68
C ASP A 231 5.93 0.74 -7.13
N ALA A 232 4.95 0.62 -8.02
CA ALA A 232 5.15 0.34 -9.45
C ALA A 232 6.02 1.41 -10.15
N THR A 233 6.04 2.64 -9.63
CA THR A 233 6.81 3.77 -10.18
C THR A 233 8.27 3.78 -9.72
N GLU A 234 8.63 2.94 -8.74
CA GLU A 234 9.99 2.85 -8.18
C GLU A 234 10.53 1.41 -8.08
N MET A 235 9.76 0.41 -8.54
CA MET A 235 10.07 -1.02 -8.34
C MET A 235 11.43 -1.45 -8.88
N ALA A 236 11.98 -0.78 -9.91
CA ALA A 236 13.32 -1.10 -10.42
C ALA A 236 14.44 -0.67 -9.47
N LYS A 237 14.16 0.22 -8.50
CA LYS A 237 15.09 0.66 -7.47
C LYS A 237 14.99 -0.15 -6.17
N HIS A 238 13.90 -0.91 -6.00
CA HIS A 238 13.65 -1.66 -4.77
C HIS A 238 14.71 -2.77 -4.58
N ASP A 239 15.42 -2.79 -3.45
CA ASP A 239 16.61 -3.64 -3.23
C ASP A 239 16.42 -5.12 -3.57
N ALA A 240 15.27 -5.69 -3.22
CA ALA A 240 14.99 -7.10 -3.47
C ALA A 240 14.53 -7.39 -4.91
N LEU A 241 14.02 -6.40 -5.64
CA LEU A 241 13.52 -6.56 -7.02
C LEU A 241 14.51 -6.10 -8.09
N SER A 242 15.33 -5.10 -7.77
CA SER A 242 16.27 -4.44 -8.70
C SER A 242 17.29 -5.40 -9.32
N ARG A 243 17.53 -6.54 -8.68
CA ARG A 243 18.44 -7.60 -9.14
C ARG A 243 17.75 -8.70 -9.96
N MET A 244 16.44 -8.61 -10.17
CA MET A 244 15.65 -9.62 -10.85
C MET A 244 15.25 -9.14 -12.24
N LEU A 245 15.45 -10.01 -13.23
CA LEU A 245 14.88 -9.85 -14.56
C LEU A 245 13.74 -10.84 -14.77
N PHE A 246 12.72 -10.42 -15.53
CA PHE A 246 11.47 -11.16 -15.74
C PHE A 246 11.20 -11.37 -17.22
N ASP A 247 10.58 -12.51 -17.52
CA ASP A 247 10.10 -12.84 -18.86
C ASP A 247 8.73 -12.19 -19.11
N ARG A 248 7.91 -12.03 -18.05
CA ARG A 248 6.62 -11.35 -18.10
C ARG A 248 6.46 -10.42 -16.90
N ILE A 249 6.04 -9.19 -17.14
CA ILE A 249 5.69 -8.21 -16.09
C ILE A 249 4.26 -7.74 -16.33
N ILE A 250 3.35 -8.00 -15.39
CA ILE A 250 1.91 -7.82 -15.57
C ILE A 250 1.39 -6.76 -14.59
N PHE A 251 0.68 -5.75 -15.09
CA PHE A 251 -0.03 -4.77 -14.27
C PHE A 251 -1.47 -4.61 -14.74
N ASN A 252 -2.40 -5.17 -13.97
CA ASN A 252 -3.83 -5.18 -14.31
C ASN A 252 -4.53 -3.97 -13.70
N PHE A 253 -5.24 -3.22 -14.55
CA PHE A 253 -6.02 -2.04 -14.19
C PHE A 253 -5.26 -1.04 -13.30
N PRO A 254 -4.11 -0.50 -13.77
CA PRO A 254 -3.35 0.49 -13.00
C PRO A 254 -4.24 1.65 -12.55
N HIS A 255 -4.13 2.08 -11.30
CA HIS A 255 -4.94 3.18 -10.78
C HIS A 255 -4.15 4.03 -9.77
N ALA A 256 -4.06 5.35 -10.00
CA ALA A 256 -3.25 6.28 -9.24
C ALA A 256 -3.94 6.84 -7.98
N GLY A 257 -5.14 6.33 -7.68
CA GLY A 257 -6.03 6.89 -6.67
C GLY A 257 -7.00 7.89 -7.27
N PHE A 258 -7.98 8.27 -6.45
CA PHE A 258 -9.05 9.17 -6.82
C PHE A 258 -9.07 10.35 -5.86
N PHE A 259 -9.00 11.57 -6.39
CA PHE A 259 -8.90 12.80 -5.61
C PHE A 259 -10.07 13.71 -5.99
N LYS A 260 -11.09 13.75 -5.12
CA LYS A 260 -12.36 14.44 -5.37
C LYS A 260 -12.23 15.91 -5.77
N ASP A 261 -11.19 16.57 -5.28
CA ASP A 261 -10.95 18.00 -5.51
C ASP A 261 -10.16 18.26 -6.80
N GLU A 262 -9.72 17.21 -7.50
CA GLU A 262 -8.98 17.31 -8.77
C GLU A 262 -9.92 17.23 -9.98
N SER A 263 -9.62 18.02 -11.01
CA SER A 263 -10.36 17.95 -12.28
C SER A 263 -10.16 16.59 -12.97
N THR A 264 -11.15 16.16 -13.75
CA THR A 264 -11.07 14.93 -14.57
C THR A 264 -9.80 14.86 -15.42
N GLU A 265 -9.34 16.01 -15.94
CA GLU A 265 -8.11 16.09 -16.74
C GLU A 265 -6.85 15.90 -15.89
N SER A 266 -6.81 16.43 -14.67
CA SER A 266 -5.68 16.26 -13.75
C SER A 266 -5.59 14.80 -13.31
N GLN A 267 -6.73 14.19 -12.98
CA GLN A 267 -6.79 12.78 -12.61
C GLN A 267 -6.37 11.87 -13.76
N LEU A 268 -6.85 12.12 -14.99
CA LEU A 268 -6.38 11.42 -16.18
C LEU A 268 -4.86 11.51 -16.34
N ARG A 269 -4.26 12.69 -16.15
CA ARG A 269 -2.79 12.86 -16.23
C ARG A 269 -2.05 12.06 -15.17
N ARG A 270 -2.57 11.98 -13.94
CA ARG A 270 -1.98 11.14 -12.88
C ARG A 270 -2.01 9.66 -13.25
N HIS A 271 -3.13 9.20 -13.79
CA HIS A 271 -3.27 7.84 -14.29
C HIS A 271 -2.30 7.51 -15.42
N GLN A 272 -2.21 8.40 -16.42
CA GLN A 272 -1.24 8.27 -17.51
C GLN A 272 0.20 8.27 -16.98
N MET A 273 0.53 9.15 -16.03
CA MET A 273 1.86 9.22 -15.43
C MET A 273 2.22 7.93 -14.67
N LEU A 274 1.27 7.35 -13.93
CA LEU A 274 1.47 6.04 -13.29
C LEU A 274 1.85 4.97 -14.32
N VAL A 275 1.14 4.92 -15.45
CA VAL A 275 1.42 3.95 -16.52
C VAL A 275 2.80 4.20 -17.12
N VAL A 276 3.15 5.46 -17.44
CA VAL A 276 4.48 5.82 -17.97
C VAL A 276 5.60 5.37 -17.03
N LEU A 277 5.52 5.75 -15.76
CA LEU A 277 6.56 5.43 -14.77
C LEU A 277 6.66 3.92 -14.51
N PHE A 278 5.53 3.21 -14.49
CA PHE A 278 5.52 1.75 -14.45
C PHE A 278 6.25 1.16 -15.65
N LEU A 279 5.94 1.60 -16.88
CA LEU A 279 6.54 1.07 -18.10
C LEU A 279 8.06 1.33 -18.15
N GLU A 280 8.52 2.50 -17.69
CA GLU A 280 9.95 2.80 -17.57
C GLU A 280 10.67 1.88 -16.58
N ASN A 281 10.03 1.56 -15.45
CA ASN A 281 10.59 0.64 -14.45
C ASN A 281 10.57 -0.81 -14.97
N ALA A 282 9.44 -1.24 -15.54
CA ALA A 282 9.25 -2.58 -16.08
C ALA A 282 10.27 -2.86 -17.19
N LYS A 283 10.51 -1.89 -18.10
CA LYS A 283 11.52 -2.01 -19.17
C LYS A 283 12.91 -2.30 -18.65
N LYS A 284 13.31 -1.74 -17.50
CA LYS A 284 14.63 -1.99 -16.87
C LYS A 284 14.74 -3.39 -16.25
N MET A 285 13.60 -4.00 -15.95
CA MET A 285 13.51 -5.30 -15.27
C MET A 285 13.15 -6.44 -16.23
N LEU A 286 13.04 -6.16 -17.53
CA LEU A 286 12.57 -7.10 -18.52
C LEU A 286 13.75 -7.79 -19.21
N LYS A 287 13.67 -9.12 -19.32
CA LYS A 287 14.65 -9.92 -20.06
C LYS A 287 14.56 -9.65 -21.56
N LYS A 288 15.63 -9.99 -22.29
CA LYS A 288 15.59 -10.02 -23.76
C LYS A 288 14.48 -10.96 -24.23
N GLY A 289 13.59 -10.46 -25.07
CA GLY A 289 12.42 -11.23 -25.55
C GLY A 289 11.28 -11.34 -24.52
N GLY A 290 11.38 -10.67 -23.37
CA GLY A 290 10.30 -10.58 -22.41
C GLY A 290 9.20 -9.63 -22.86
N GLU A 291 8.06 -9.69 -22.17
CA GLU A 291 6.89 -8.86 -22.44
C GLU A 291 6.39 -8.13 -21.18
N ILE A 292 5.91 -6.90 -21.36
CA ILE A 292 5.18 -6.13 -20.35
C ILE A 292 3.72 -6.12 -20.75
N HIS A 293 2.84 -6.55 -19.84
CA HIS A 293 1.41 -6.67 -20.07
C HIS A 293 0.67 -5.64 -19.22
N VAL A 294 -0.13 -4.80 -19.86
CA VAL A 294 -1.01 -3.85 -19.18
C VAL A 294 -2.45 -4.16 -19.57
N THR A 295 -3.30 -4.48 -18.60
CA THR A 295 -4.73 -4.68 -18.84
C THR A 295 -5.50 -3.44 -18.43
N HIS A 296 -6.40 -2.95 -19.29
CA HIS A 296 -7.21 -1.79 -18.98
C HIS A 296 -8.53 -1.75 -19.75
N LYS A 297 -9.51 -1.00 -19.22
CA LYS A 297 -10.75 -0.66 -19.93
C LYS A 297 -10.41 0.09 -21.23
N CYS A 298 -11.14 -0.18 -22.30
CA CYS A 298 -10.73 0.25 -23.65
C CYS A 298 -11.83 0.99 -24.44
N ARG A 299 -12.84 1.55 -23.78
CA ARG A 299 -13.91 2.32 -24.43
C ARG A 299 -14.22 3.60 -23.68
N GLY A 300 -14.74 4.59 -24.40
CA GLY A 300 -15.22 5.85 -23.84
C GLY A 300 -14.07 6.65 -23.23
N PHE A 301 -14.25 7.13 -22.00
CA PHE A 301 -13.23 7.91 -21.30
C PHE A 301 -11.88 7.18 -21.21
N PHE A 302 -11.89 5.87 -21.04
CA PHE A 302 -10.68 5.07 -20.87
C PHE A 302 -9.80 5.01 -22.14
N GLU A 303 -10.35 5.28 -23.32
CA GLU A 303 -9.54 5.41 -24.56
C GLU A 303 -8.56 6.58 -24.47
N ARG A 304 -8.90 7.62 -23.70
CA ARG A 304 -8.05 8.80 -23.49
C ARG A 304 -6.77 8.49 -22.73
N TRP A 305 -6.69 7.36 -22.03
CA TRP A 305 -5.45 6.92 -21.39
C TRP A 305 -4.36 6.66 -22.43
N ASN A 306 -4.75 6.24 -23.64
CA ASN A 306 -3.86 6.08 -24.80
C ASN A 306 -2.58 5.27 -24.51
N ILE A 307 -2.77 4.10 -23.87
CA ILE A 307 -1.70 3.25 -23.31
C ILE A 307 -0.62 2.94 -24.36
N GLN A 308 -1.00 2.68 -25.61
CA GLN A 308 -0.05 2.43 -26.69
C GLN A 308 0.92 3.60 -26.91
N VAL A 309 0.41 4.84 -26.95
CA VAL A 309 1.24 6.04 -27.14
C VAL A 309 2.13 6.27 -25.94
N LEU A 310 1.61 6.06 -24.71
CA LEU A 310 2.44 6.13 -23.50
C LEU A 310 3.62 5.14 -23.55
N ALA A 311 3.37 3.91 -24.00
CA ALA A 311 4.41 2.90 -24.17
C ALA A 311 5.43 3.27 -25.26
N SER A 312 4.97 3.77 -26.40
CA SER A 312 5.84 4.25 -27.48
C SER A 312 6.79 5.37 -27.00
N ASN A 313 6.29 6.30 -26.19
CA ASN A 313 7.08 7.41 -25.65
C ASN A 313 8.23 6.97 -24.74
N VAL A 314 8.12 5.80 -24.10
CA VAL A 314 9.21 5.21 -23.30
C VAL A 314 10.04 4.19 -24.10
N GLY A 315 9.86 4.16 -25.42
CA GLY A 315 10.57 3.30 -26.36
C GLY A 315 10.20 1.82 -26.22
N LEU A 316 8.93 1.52 -25.97
CA LEU A 316 8.37 0.17 -26.06
C LEU A 316 7.50 0.06 -27.30
N ARG A 317 7.56 -1.09 -27.97
CA ARG A 317 6.74 -1.42 -29.13
C ARG A 317 5.58 -2.30 -28.72
N LEU A 318 4.40 -2.00 -29.23
CA LEU A 318 3.24 -2.89 -29.13
C LEU A 318 3.53 -4.18 -29.92
N ILE A 319 3.48 -5.32 -29.23
CA ILE A 319 3.57 -6.65 -29.83
C ILE A 319 2.18 -7.10 -30.24
N GLU A 320 1.21 -6.98 -29.34
CA GLU A 320 -0.14 -7.51 -29.52
C GLU A 320 -1.14 -6.79 -28.61
N GLU A 321 -2.39 -6.70 -29.06
CA GLU A 321 -3.55 -6.42 -28.21
C GLU A 321 -4.49 -7.62 -28.21
N VAL A 322 -4.83 -8.10 -27.02
CA VAL A 322 -5.79 -9.19 -26.87
C VAL A 322 -6.99 -8.73 -26.05
N PRO A 323 -8.23 -9.11 -26.41
CA PRO A 323 -9.38 -8.89 -25.55
C PRO A 323 -9.14 -9.51 -24.17
N PHE A 324 -9.43 -8.76 -23.11
CA PHE A 324 -9.36 -9.28 -21.75
C PHE A 324 -10.71 -9.84 -21.34
N ASN A 325 -10.76 -11.14 -21.05
CA ASN A 325 -11.92 -11.79 -20.50
C ASN A 325 -11.60 -12.32 -19.10
N PHE A 326 -12.19 -11.71 -18.07
CA PHE A 326 -11.97 -12.12 -16.69
C PHE A 326 -12.37 -13.58 -16.42
N ARG A 327 -13.27 -14.16 -17.25
CA ARG A 327 -13.68 -15.57 -17.15
C ARG A 327 -12.56 -16.55 -17.47
N ASP A 328 -11.52 -16.11 -18.17
CA ASP A 328 -10.32 -16.91 -18.42
C ASP A 328 -9.48 -17.06 -17.15
N TYR A 329 -9.83 -16.33 -16.08
CA TYR A 329 -9.18 -16.35 -14.79
C TYR A 329 -10.18 -16.72 -13.68
N PRO A 330 -10.63 -18.00 -13.59
CA PRO A 330 -11.44 -18.50 -12.49
C PRO A 330 -10.94 -18.03 -11.11
N GLY A 331 -11.84 -17.45 -10.31
CA GLY A 331 -11.54 -16.92 -8.98
C GLY A 331 -10.97 -15.49 -8.96
N TYR A 332 -10.64 -14.89 -10.12
CA TYR A 332 -10.17 -13.50 -10.18
C TYR A 332 -11.31 -12.53 -9.87
N HIS A 333 -11.03 -11.62 -8.93
CA HIS A 333 -11.90 -10.51 -8.57
C HIS A 333 -11.15 -9.18 -8.73
N THR A 334 -11.72 -8.28 -9.53
CA THR A 334 -11.25 -6.91 -9.63
C THR A 334 -11.52 -6.20 -8.30
N LYS A 335 -10.65 -5.29 -7.87
CA LYS A 335 -10.82 -4.56 -6.60
C LYS A 335 -10.62 -3.07 -6.82
N TYR A 336 -11.48 -2.27 -6.19
CA TYR A 336 -11.24 -0.85 -6.11
C TYR A 336 -9.97 -0.59 -5.29
N GLY A 337 -9.10 0.29 -5.80
CA GLY A 337 -7.96 0.80 -5.03
C GLY A 337 -8.44 1.42 -3.71
N PHE A 338 -7.54 1.45 -2.71
CA PHE A 338 -7.77 2.15 -1.44
C PHE A 338 -8.92 1.60 -0.56
N GLY A 339 -9.17 0.28 -0.62
CA GLY A 339 -9.85 -0.44 0.47
C GLY A 339 -11.34 -0.74 0.27
N GLY A 340 -11.82 -0.70 -0.98
CA GLY A 340 -13.15 -1.22 -1.32
C GLY A 340 -13.09 -2.69 -1.74
N ASP A 341 -13.73 -3.59 -0.99
CA ASP A 341 -13.79 -5.03 -1.34
C ASP A 341 -14.82 -5.37 -2.44
N LYS A 342 -15.52 -4.35 -2.96
CA LYS A 342 -16.40 -4.49 -4.13
C LYS A 342 -15.56 -4.71 -5.38
N ASN A 343 -16.16 -5.37 -6.36
CA ASN A 343 -15.55 -5.56 -7.67
C ASN A 343 -16.06 -4.50 -8.64
N PHE A 344 -15.16 -3.85 -9.38
CA PHE A 344 -15.54 -2.92 -10.44
C PHE A 344 -15.85 -3.66 -11.74
N ASN A 345 -16.69 -3.06 -12.58
CA ASN A 345 -16.96 -3.56 -13.92
C ASN A 345 -15.73 -3.36 -14.80
N CYS A 346 -15.05 -4.46 -15.15
CA CYS A 346 -13.85 -4.44 -16.00
C CYS A 346 -14.16 -4.67 -17.48
N LYS A 347 -15.38 -4.42 -17.96
CA LYS A 347 -15.74 -4.64 -19.36
C LYS A 347 -16.14 -3.35 -20.09
N PRO A 348 -15.83 -3.24 -21.39
CA PRO A 348 -14.86 -4.05 -22.14
C PRO A 348 -13.42 -3.62 -21.83
N SER A 349 -12.50 -4.57 -21.83
CA SER A 349 -11.08 -4.34 -21.58
C SER A 349 -10.19 -5.11 -22.54
N LYS A 350 -8.95 -4.66 -22.68
CA LYS A 350 -7.89 -5.33 -23.43
C LYS A 350 -6.64 -5.47 -22.58
N THR A 351 -5.83 -6.47 -22.91
CA THR A 351 -4.44 -6.55 -22.47
C THR A 351 -3.55 -6.12 -23.63
N TYR A 352 -2.73 -5.10 -23.38
CA TYR A 352 -1.70 -4.61 -24.30
C TYR A 352 -0.38 -5.27 -23.92
N LYS A 353 0.29 -5.92 -24.88
CA LYS A 353 1.58 -6.57 -24.70
C LYS A 353 2.67 -5.75 -25.38
N PHE A 354 3.71 -5.43 -24.63
CA PHE A 354 4.81 -4.57 -25.09
C PHE A 354 6.16 -5.27 -24.95
N GLY A 355 7.10 -4.96 -25.86
CA GLY A 355 8.51 -5.34 -25.76
C GLY A 355 9.41 -4.22 -26.28
N PHE A 356 10.73 -4.40 -26.20
CA PHE A 356 11.71 -3.44 -26.72
C PHE A 356 12.67 -4.08 -27.71
#